data_AF-A0A7K1C710-F1
#
_entry.id   AF-A0A7K1C710-F1
#
_cell.length_a   1.000
_cell.length_b   1.000
_cell.length_c   1.000
_cell.angle_alpha   90.00
_cell.angle_beta   90.00
_cell.angle_gamma   90.00
#
_symmetry.space_group_name_H-M   'P 1'
#
loop_
_entity.id
_entity.type
_entity.pdbx_description
1 polymer ?
#
loop_
_entity_poly.entity_id
_entity_poly.type
_entity_poly.pdbx_seq_one_letter_code
_entity_poly.pdbx_strand_id
1 'polypeptide(L)' 'MAQLDLDAMINRFKARAAAVKQRPLPPVAGEERARFIEQAQLDFQDFALVGDATATIEDGILVLRVDLRPDAAKK' A
#
# COMPACT_ATOMS: atom_id res chain seq x y z
N MET A 1 -14.29 23.82 -1.71
CA MET A 1 -13.83 22.54 -2.29
C MET A 1 -12.90 21.90 -1.27
N ALA A 2 -13.03 20.60 -0.99
CA ALA A 2 -12.11 19.94 -0.06
C ALA A 2 -10.69 19.96 -0.65
N GLN A 3 -9.74 20.53 0.08
CA GLN A 3 -8.31 20.48 -0.26
C GLN A 3 -7.88 19.00 -0.33
N LEU A 4 -7.10 18.62 -1.34
CA LEU A 4 -6.53 17.28 -1.42
C LEU A 4 -5.49 17.10 -0.29
N ASP A 5 -5.86 16.31 0.72
CA ASP A 5 -4.97 15.98 1.84
C ASP A 5 -4.18 14.69 1.53
N LEU A 6 -2.93 14.90 1.10
CA LEU A 6 -2.01 13.84 0.69
C LEU A 6 -1.52 13.03 1.89
N ASP A 7 -1.25 13.66 3.03
CA ASP A 7 -0.80 12.97 4.23
C ASP A 7 -1.88 12.03 4.75
N ALA A 8 -3.14 12.50 4.80
CA ALA A 8 -4.27 11.65 5.14
C ALA A 8 -4.44 10.51 4.14
N MET A 9 -4.20 10.74 2.84
CA MET A 9 -4.23 9.69 1.83
C MET A 9 -3.16 8.61 2.09
N ILE A 10 -1.91 9.01 2.28
CA ILE A 10 -0.80 8.10 2.59
C ILE A 10 -1.09 7.29 3.86
N ASN A 11 -1.58 7.95 4.92
CA ASN A 11 -1.96 7.28 6.16
C ASN A 11 -3.06 6.24 5.98
N ARG A 12 -4.06 6.50 5.13
CA ARG A 12 -5.09 5.48 4.80
C ARG A 12 -4.48 4.26 4.09
N PHE A 13 -3.49 4.44 3.21
CA PHE A 13 -2.81 3.31 2.56
C PHE A 13 -1.93 2.51 3.53
N LYS A 14 -1.19 3.17 4.41
CA LYS A 14 -0.45 2.51 5.51
C LYS A 14 -1.40 1.66 6.37
N ALA A 15 -2.54 2.22 6.76
CA ALA A 15 -3.55 1.51 7.55
C ALA A 15 -4.11 0.28 6.81
N ARG A 16 -4.37 0.40 5.49
CA ARG A 16 -4.81 -0.75 4.68
C ARG A 16 -3.76 -1.85 4.59
N ALA A 17 -2.49 -1.50 4.39
CA ALA A 17 -1.40 -2.48 4.38
C ALA A 17 -1.31 -3.23 5.73
N ALA A 18 -1.46 -2.54 6.85
CA ALA A 18 -1.52 -3.16 8.17
C ALA A 18 -2.75 -4.08 8.34
N ALA A 19 -3.92 -3.66 7.84
CA ALA A 19 -5.16 -4.43 7.92
C ALA A 19 -5.09 -5.74 7.13
N VAL A 20 -4.40 -5.78 5.98
CA VAL A 20 -4.23 -7.02 5.19
C VAL A 20 -3.54 -8.11 6.02
N LYS A 21 -2.52 -7.76 6.81
CA LYS A 21 -1.83 -8.70 7.70
C LYS A 21 -2.71 -9.26 8.83
N GLN A 22 -3.74 -8.52 9.22
CA GLN A 22 -4.66 -8.88 10.32
C GLN A 22 -5.91 -9.60 9.81
N ARG A 23 -6.14 -9.64 8.50
CA ARG A 23 -7.34 -10.23 7.90
C ARG A 23 -7.33 -11.75 8.11
N PRO A 24 -8.36 -12.32 8.76
CA PRO A 24 -8.49 -13.77 8.84
C PRO A 24 -8.76 -14.33 7.44
N LEU A 25 -8.11 -15.45 7.13
CA LEU A 25 -8.34 -16.18 5.90
C LEU A 25 -9.74 -16.83 5.95
N PRO A 26 -10.58 -16.67 4.90
CA PRO A 26 -11.87 -17.34 4.84
C PRO A 26 -11.74 -18.86 4.97
N PRO A 27 -12.77 -19.57 5.49
CA PRO A 27 -12.74 -21.02 5.66
C PRO A 27 -12.93 -21.75 4.32
N VAL A 28 -11.95 -21.61 3.41
CA VAL A 28 -11.90 -22.22 2.07
C VAL A 28 -10.69 -23.14 1.95
N ALA A 29 -10.75 -24.11 1.03
CA ALA A 29 -9.71 -25.14 0.85
C ALA A 29 -9.16 -25.17 -0.59
N GLY A 30 -8.07 -25.91 -0.79
CA GLY A 30 -7.50 -26.17 -2.11
C GLY A 30 -7.12 -24.89 -2.87
N GLU A 31 -7.45 -24.85 -4.16
CA GLU A 31 -7.11 -23.74 -5.06
C GLU A 31 -7.71 -22.41 -4.63
N GLU A 32 -8.94 -22.40 -4.10
CA GLU A 32 -9.60 -21.18 -3.66
C GLU A 32 -8.83 -20.52 -2.51
N ARG A 33 -8.31 -21.33 -1.58
CA ARG A 33 -7.44 -20.86 -0.50
C ARG A 33 -6.17 -20.19 -1.03
N ALA A 34 -5.56 -20.77 -2.05
CA ALA A 34 -4.35 -20.21 -2.66
C ALA A 34 -4.63 -18.84 -3.31
N ARG A 35 -5.76 -18.69 -4.00
CA ARG A 35 -6.16 -17.41 -4.62
C ARG A 35 -6.36 -16.30 -3.58
N PHE A 36 -6.96 -16.60 -2.43
CA PHE A 36 -7.09 -15.60 -1.35
C PHE A 36 -5.75 -15.17 -0.77
N ILE A 37 -4.77 -16.09 -0.69
CA ILE A 37 -3.42 -15.76 -0.23
C ILE A 37 -2.70 -14.88 -1.26
N GLU A 38 -2.76 -15.24 -2.54
CA GLU A 38 -2.17 -14.46 -3.62
C GLU A 38 -2.77 -13.06 -3.68
N GLN A 39 -4.11 -12.95 -3.61
CA GLN A 39 -4.78 -11.66 -3.54
C GLN A 39 -4.32 -10.84 -2.33
N ALA A 40 -4.22 -11.44 -1.15
CA ALA A 40 -3.73 -10.73 0.04
C ALA A 40 -2.28 -10.27 -0.12
N GLN A 41 -1.43 -11.02 -0.81
CA GLN A 41 -0.04 -10.61 -1.08
C GLN A 41 0.01 -9.40 -2.02
N LEU A 42 -0.77 -9.43 -3.11
CA LEU A 42 -0.87 -8.31 -4.06
C LEU A 42 -1.45 -7.06 -3.37
N ASP A 43 -2.56 -7.20 -2.63
CA ASP A 43 -3.17 -6.11 -1.88
C ASP A 43 -2.15 -5.50 -0.89
N PHE A 44 -1.42 -6.34 -0.16
CA PHE A 44 -0.41 -5.87 0.78
C PHE A 44 0.70 -5.10 0.05
N GLN A 45 1.23 -5.66 -1.04
CA GLN A 45 2.30 -5.03 -1.83
C GLN A 45 1.88 -3.66 -2.35
N ASP A 46 0.70 -3.55 -2.95
CA ASP A 46 0.20 -2.31 -3.53
C ASP A 46 -0.06 -1.25 -2.47
N PHE A 47 -0.69 -1.63 -1.35
CA PHE A 47 -0.95 -0.69 -0.25
C PHE A 47 0.34 -0.25 0.44
N ALA A 48 1.30 -1.16 0.61
CA ALA A 48 2.60 -0.82 1.19
C ALA A 48 3.39 0.11 0.27
N LEU A 49 3.39 -0.15 -1.03
CA LEU A 49 4.08 0.69 -2.02
C LEU A 49 3.57 2.13 -1.99
N VAL A 50 2.25 2.33 -2.06
CA VAL A 50 1.65 3.66 -2.00
C VAL A 50 1.81 4.27 -0.60
N GLY A 51 1.67 3.46 0.45
CA GLY A 51 1.83 3.90 1.84
C GLY A 51 3.24 4.38 2.17
N ASP A 52 4.27 3.88 1.49
CA ASP A 52 5.67 4.29 1.71
C ASP A 52 6.10 5.45 0.79
N ALA A 53 5.22 5.88 -0.12
CA ALA A 53 5.53 6.96 -1.04
C ALA A 53 5.62 8.32 -0.33
N THR A 54 6.55 9.16 -0.80
CA THR A 54 6.51 10.60 -0.56
C THR A 54 5.64 11.25 -1.64
N ALA A 55 4.63 12.02 -1.22
CA ALA A 55 3.65 12.64 -2.13
C ALA A 55 3.91 14.15 -2.29
N THR A 56 3.95 14.62 -3.53
CA THR A 56 4.06 16.04 -3.90
C THR A 56 3.09 16.39 -5.01
N ILE A 57 2.66 17.66 -5.09
CA ILE A 57 1.98 18.21 -6.27
C ILE A 57 2.98 19.04 -7.05
N GLU A 58 3.28 18.64 -8.27
CA GLU A 58 4.21 19.30 -9.18
C GLU A 58 3.42 19.71 -10.44
N ASP A 59 3.28 21.01 -10.71
CA ASP A 59 2.52 21.55 -11.86
C ASP A 59 1.08 21.01 -12.00
N GLY A 60 0.41 20.76 -10.86
CA GLY A 60 -0.95 20.21 -10.82
C GLY A 60 -1.02 18.68 -10.97
N ILE A 61 0.12 18.00 -11.01
CA ILE A 61 0.24 16.55 -11.10
C ILE A 61 0.64 15.98 -9.73
N LEU A 62 -0.05 14.94 -9.29
CA LEU A 62 0.35 14.18 -8.10
C LEU A 62 1.54 13.28 -8.46
N VAL A 63 2.67 13.50 -7.79
CA VAL A 63 3.87 12.67 -7.89
C VAL A 63 3.99 11.84 -6.61
N LEU A 64 4.05 10.52 -6.76
CA LEU A 64 4.34 9.58 -5.68
C LEU A 64 5.73 8.99 -5.91
N ARG A 65 6.68 9.33 -5.04
CA ARG A 65 8.05 8.84 -5.12
C ARG A 65 8.28 7.77 -4.06
N VAL A 66 8.66 6.57 -4.49
CA VAL A 66 9.01 5.45 -3.62
C VAL A 66 10.50 5.15 -3.77
N ASP A 67 11.22 5.09 -2.66
CA ASP A 67 12.63 4.73 -2.67
C ASP A 67 12.81 3.20 -2.56
N LEU A 68 13.12 2.56 -3.68
CA LEU A 68 13.32 1.11 -3.76
C LEU A 68 14.79 0.68 -3.58
N ARG A 69 15.69 1.60 -3.21
CA ARG A 69 17.07 1.23 -2.92
C ARG A 69 17.11 0.31 -1.68
N PRO A 70 18.10 -0.61 -1.58
CA PRO A 70 18.30 -1.40 -0.37
C PRO A 70 18.48 -0.50 0.86
N ASP A 71 18.07 -0.94 2.04
CA ASP A 71 18.14 -0.13 3.27
C ASP A 71 19.56 0.38 3.57
N ALA A 72 20.59 -0.42 3.28
CA ALA A 72 21.99 -0.01 3.42
C ALA A 72 22.42 1.16 2.51
N ALA A 73 21.62 1.48 1.48
CA ALA A 73 21.85 2.55 0.51
C ALA A 73 20.85 3.71 0.63
N LYS A 74 19.89 3.64 1.57
CA LYS A 74 19.02 4.76 1.93
C LYS A 74 19.84 5.77 2.74
N LYS A 75 19.77 7.05 2.38
CA LYS A 75 20.51 8.14 3.03
C LYS A 75 19.69 8.75 4.16
#